data_AF-A0A7C7QM41-F1
#
_entry.id   AF-A0A7C7QM41-F1
#
_cell.length_a   1.000
_cell.length_b   1.000
_cell.length_c   1.000
_cell.angle_alpha   90.00
_cell.angle_beta   90.00
_cell.angle_gamma   90.00
#
_symmetry.space_group_name_H-M   'P 1'
#
loop_
_entity.id
_entity.type
_entity.pdbx_description
1 polymer ?
#
loop_
_entity_poly.entity_id
_entity_poly.type
_entity_poly.pdbx_seq_one_letter_code
_entity_poly.pdbx_strand_id
1 'polypeptide(L)'
;MSLSDLDHTNKRVLMFGGKGGVGKTTCSATTALHYASLGRKTLIISSDLTPSLSDIFEMEVGPTEKPVKGMENLYALEISPEEVMKRWKEKSGPESYEAASTL
;
A
#
# COMPACT_ATOMS: atom_id res chain seq x y z
N MET A 1 -13.40 -7.15 13.39
CA MET A 1 -12.16 -7.93 13.15
C MET A 1 -11.03 -7.20 13.85
N SER A 2 -10.39 -7.85 14.81
CA SER A 2 -9.25 -7.35 15.56
C SER A 2 -7.93 -7.69 14.85
N LEU A 3 -6.82 -7.10 15.30
CA LEU A 3 -5.47 -7.51 14.87
C LEU A 3 -5.19 -8.97 15.25
N SER A 4 -5.62 -9.40 16.43
CA SER A 4 -5.48 -10.79 16.88
C SER A 4 -6.21 -11.76 15.94
N ASP A 5 -7.38 -11.38 15.42
CA ASP A 5 -8.09 -12.21 14.43
C ASP A 5 -7.26 -12.37 13.15
N LEU A 6 -6.58 -11.31 12.71
CA LEU A 6 -5.76 -11.29 11.50
C LEU A 6 -4.46 -12.08 11.65
N ASP A 7 -3.88 -12.12 12.85
CA ASP A 7 -2.66 -12.86 13.17
C ASP A 7 -2.81 -14.38 12.96
N HIS A 8 -4.03 -14.88 13.12
CA HIS A 8 -4.39 -16.28 12.89
C HIS A 8 -4.74 -16.59 11.42
N THR A 9 -4.67 -15.59 10.52
CA THR A 9 -4.91 -15.79 9.10
C THR A 9 -3.60 -15.92 8.31
N ASN A 10 -3.65 -16.67 7.20
CA ASN A 10 -2.57 -16.72 6.21
C ASN A 10 -2.71 -15.62 5.13
N LYS A 11 -3.40 -14.51 5.43
CA LYS A 11 -3.58 -13.42 4.47
C LYS A 11 -2.28 -12.62 4.34
N ARG A 12 -1.87 -12.38 3.09
CA ARG A 12 -0.68 -11.57 2.76
C ARG A 12 -1.01 -10.16 2.30
N VAL A 13 -2.29 -9.89 2.04
CA VAL A 13 -2.80 -8.60 1.58
C VAL A 13 -3.99 -8.23 2.46
N LEU A 14 -3.92 -7.05 3.06
CA LEU A 14 -4.97 -6.45 3.87
C LEU A 14 -5.37 -5.13 3.23
N MET A 15 -6.66 -4.94 3.00
CA MET A 15 -7.20 -3.72 2.37
C MET A 15 -8.06 -2.96 3.37
N PHE A 16 -7.81 -1.66 3.48
CA PHE A 16 -8.51 -0.75 4.38
C PHE A 16 -9.40 0.19 3.56
N GLY A 17 -10.68 -0.14 3.44
CA GLY A 17 -11.68 0.64 2.69
C GLY A 17 -12.70 1.33 3.61
N GLY A 18 -13.32 2.41 3.13
CA GLY A 18 -14.34 3.15 3.89
C GLY A 18 -14.44 4.63 3.47
N LYS A 19 -15.40 5.35 4.06
CA LYS A 19 -15.64 6.78 3.77
C LYS A 19 -14.43 7.66 4.17
N GLY A 20 -14.42 8.92 3.74
CA GLY A 20 -13.44 9.91 4.20
C GLY A 20 -13.53 10.13 5.72
N GLY A 21 -12.39 10.30 6.39
CA GLY A 21 -12.34 10.65 7.82
C GLY A 21 -12.58 9.50 8.83
N VAL A 22 -12.81 8.25 8.39
CA VAL A 22 -13.06 7.12 9.31
C VAL A 22 -11.80 6.48 9.90
N GLY A 23 -10.61 7.05 9.65
CA GLY A 23 -9.34 6.57 10.21
C GLY A 23 -8.62 5.46 9.42
N LYS A 24 -8.94 5.25 8.14
CA LYS A 24 -8.36 4.18 7.31
C LYS A 24 -6.84 4.19 7.29
N THR A 25 -6.25 5.34 6.96
CA THR A 25 -4.79 5.51 6.84
C THR A 25 -4.10 5.24 8.18
N THR A 26 -4.69 5.72 9.28
CA THR A 26 -4.22 5.45 10.63
C THR A 26 -4.27 3.97 10.95
N CYS A 27 -5.41 3.30 10.74
CA CYS A 27 -5.55 1.88 10.99
C CYS A 27 -4.61 1.03 10.13
N SER A 28 -4.41 1.38 8.85
CA SER A 28 -3.46 0.69 7.98
C SER A 28 -2.01 0.87 8.46
N ALA A 29 -1.63 2.08 8.87
CA ALA A 29 -0.28 2.35 9.39
C ALA A 29 -0.02 1.61 10.70
N THR A 30 -0.96 1.64 11.64
CA THR A 30 -0.86 0.87 12.90
C THR A 30 -0.77 -0.63 12.64
N THR A 31 -1.56 -1.15 11.70
CA THR A 31 -1.49 -2.58 11.33
C THR A 31 -0.15 -2.95 10.69
N ALA A 32 0.38 -2.08 9.83
CA ALA A 32 1.68 -2.30 9.21
C ALA A 32 2.83 -2.29 10.24
N LEU A 33 2.77 -1.35 11.20
CA LEU A 33 3.70 -1.28 12.32
C LEU A 33 3.66 -2.55 13.19
N HIS A 34 2.46 -3.07 13.49
CA HIS A 34 2.28 -4.33 14.23
C HIS A 34 2.96 -5.50 13.54
N TYR A 35 2.75 -5.67 12.23
CA TYR A 35 3.38 -6.80 11.52
C TYR A 35 4.89 -6.64 11.36
N ALA A 36 5.37 -5.41 11.13
CA ALA A 36 6.79 -5.12 11.08
C ALA A 36 7.49 -5.40 12.43
N SER A 37 6.87 -5.03 13.56
CA SER A 37 7.41 -5.28 14.90
C SER A 37 7.45 -6.76 15.28
N LEU A 38 6.59 -7.58 14.67
CA LEU A 38 6.64 -9.04 14.75
C LEU A 38 7.69 -9.68 13.81
N GLY A 39 8.54 -8.86 13.17
CA GLY A 39 9.61 -9.31 12.26
C GLY A 39 9.13 -9.67 10.85
N ARG A 40 7.88 -9.37 10.49
CA ARG A 40 7.39 -9.64 9.13
C ARG A 40 7.77 -8.50 8.19
N LYS A 41 8.35 -8.85 7.04
CA LYS A 41 8.58 -7.89 5.95
C LYS A 41 7.23 -7.36 5.44
N THR A 42 6.98 -6.09 5.70
CA THR A 42 5.68 -5.46 5.55
C THR A 42 5.79 -4.23 4.65
N LEU A 43 4.89 -4.13 3.67
CA LEU A 43 4.77 -2.99 2.78
C LEU A 43 3.38 -2.35 3.00
N ILE A 44 3.37 -1.06 3.33
CA ILE A 44 2.15 -0.25 3.33
C ILE A 44 2.08 0.54 2.03
N ILE A 45 0.92 0.49 1.36
CA ILE A 45 0.66 1.17 0.10
C ILE A 45 -0.51 2.13 0.30
N SER A 46 -0.35 3.38 -0.12
CA SER A 46 -1.43 4.36 -0.24
C SER A 46 -1.59 4.83 -1.68
N SER A 47 -2.84 4.97 -2.10
CA SER A 47 -3.22 5.64 -3.36
C SER A 47 -4.14 6.83 -3.14
N ASP A 48 -4.24 7.30 -1.90
CA ASP A 48 -5.24 8.28 -1.45
C ASP A 48 -4.71 9.72 -1.53
N LEU A 49 -5.60 10.69 -1.69
CA LEU A 49 -5.23 12.10 -1.89
C LEU A 49 -4.85 12.83 -0.59
N THR A 50 -5.28 12.37 0.59
CA THR A 50 -4.91 12.89 1.94
C THR A 50 -5.68 12.20 3.08
N PRO A 51 -5.14 12.09 4.33
CA PRO A 51 -3.75 12.33 4.71
C PRO A 51 -2.81 11.27 4.13
N SER A 52 -1.59 11.69 3.81
CA SER A 52 -0.56 10.86 3.16
C SER A 52 0.17 9.96 4.16
N LEU A 53 0.84 8.93 3.67
CA LEU A 53 1.80 8.18 4.47
C LEU A 53 3.00 9.04 4.85
N SER A 54 3.31 10.05 4.02
CA SER A 54 4.39 10.99 4.33
C SER A 54 4.12 11.78 5.61
N ASP A 55 2.88 12.18 5.84
CA ASP A 55 2.46 12.86 7.06
C ASP A 55 2.55 11.95 8.28
N ILE A 56 2.11 10.69 8.15
CA ILE A 56 2.09 9.72 9.27
C ILE A 56 3.50 9.31 9.68
N PHE A 57 4.39 9.08 8.72
CA PHE A 57 5.75 8.64 8.99
C PHE A 57 6.76 9.79 9.11
N GLU A 58 6.30 11.04 9.00
CA GLU A 58 7.13 12.25 9.03
C GLU A 58 8.35 12.16 8.09
N MET A 59 8.16 11.57 6.91
CA MET A 59 9.19 11.39 5.90
C MET A 59 8.58 11.40 4.50
N GLU A 60 9.34 11.81 3.50
CA GLU A 60 8.84 11.81 2.11
C GLU A 60 8.68 10.38 1.58
N VAL A 61 7.44 9.94 1.41
CA VAL A 61 7.07 8.68 0.75
C VAL A 61 6.65 8.99 -0.69
N GLY A 62 7.19 8.23 -1.65
CA GLY A 62 6.94 8.44 -3.06
C GLY A 62 6.46 7.17 -3.76
N PRO A 63 6.43 7.17 -5.11
CA PRO A 63 5.89 6.06 -5.90
C PRO A 63 6.83 4.84 -5.94
N THR A 64 7.95 4.89 -5.23
CA THR A 64 8.91 3.81 -5.05
C THR A 64 8.93 3.37 -3.59
N GLU A 65 9.11 2.07 -3.37
CA GLU A 65 9.20 1.52 -2.01
C GLU A 65 10.37 2.17 -1.27
N LYS A 66 10.09 2.78 -0.11
CA LYS A 66 11.09 3.37 0.78
C LYS A 66 11.01 2.71 2.16
N PRO A 67 12.14 2.39 2.82
CA PRO A 67 12.11 1.90 4.20
C PRO A 67 11.65 3.01 5.14
N VAL A 68 10.79 2.67 6.11
CA VAL A 68 10.32 3.62 7.13
C VAL A 68 11.40 3.84 8.18
N LYS A 69 11.73 5.11 8.45
CA LYS A 69 12.79 5.47 9.41
C LYS A 69 12.46 4.94 10.81
N GLY A 70 13.43 4.25 11.43
CA GLY A 70 13.30 3.76 12.81
C GLY A 70 12.48 2.49 12.97
N MET A 71 12.01 1.87 11.88
CA MET A 71 11.29 0.60 11.91
C MET A 71 11.95 -0.42 10.98
N GLU A 72 12.47 -1.49 11.56
CA GLU A 72 12.93 -2.63 10.77
C GLU A 72 11.74 -3.31 10.06
N ASN A 73 11.99 -3.86 8.88
CA ASN A 73 11.01 -4.63 8.10
C ASN A 73 9.77 -3.86 7.60
N LEU A 74 9.69 -2.54 7.80
CA LEU A 74 8.59 -1.71 7.31
C LEU A 74 9.01 -0.86 6.11
N TYR A 75 8.22 -0.95 5.03
CA TYR A 75 8.39 -0.18 3.81
C TYR A 75 7.09 0.56 3.49
N ALA A 76 7.20 1.76 2.93
CA ALA A 76 6.08 2.58 2.51
C ALA A 76 6.18 2.92 1.02
N LEU A 77 5.04 2.95 0.35
CA LEU A 77 4.88 3.37 -1.03
C LEU A 77 3.59 4.19 -1.15
N GLU A 78 3.71 5.35 -1.79
CA GLU A 78 2.58 6.23 -2.06
C GLU A 78 2.53 6.52 -3.54
N ILE A 79 1.44 6.13 -4.19
CA ILE A 79 1.34 6.12 -5.64
C ILE A 79 0.04 6.76 -6.10
N SER A 80 0.15 7.74 -6.99
CA SER A 80 -1.03 8.38 -7.53
C SER A 80 -1.79 7.43 -8.48
N PRO A 81 -3.11 7.60 -8.64
CA PRO A 81 -3.88 6.85 -9.62
C PRO A 81 -3.29 6.93 -11.04
N GLU A 82 -2.76 8.09 -11.43
CA GLU A 82 -2.13 8.30 -12.73
C GLU A 82 -0.88 7.44 -12.91
N GLU A 83 -0.02 7.39 -11.88
CA GLU A 83 1.19 6.58 -11.89
C GLU A 83 0.86 5.07 -11.86
N VAL A 84 -0.19 4.65 -11.14
CA VAL A 84 -0.71 3.27 -11.20
C VAL A 84 -1.14 2.94 -12.64
N MET A 85 -1.94 3.79 -13.26
CA MET A 85 -2.43 3.59 -14.62
C MET A 85 -1.31 3.58 -15.65
N LYS A 86 -0.31 4.44 -15.49
CA LYS A 86 0.89 4.47 -16.33
C LYS A 86 1.64 3.14 -16.26
N ARG A 87 1.97 2.66 -15.05
CA ARG A 87 2.66 1.37 -14.85
C ARG A 87 1.87 0.19 -15.41
N TRP A 88 0.55 0.21 -15.25
CA TRP A 88 -0.31 -0.83 -15.80
C TRP A 88 -0.26 -0.87 -17.34
N LYS A 89 -0.29 0.30 -18.00
CA LYS A 89 -0.15 0.42 -19.46
C LYS A 89 1.22 -0.02 -19.95
N GLU A 90 2.29 0.38 -19.27
CA GLU A 90 3.66 -0.03 -19.62
C GLU A 90 3.83 -1.54 -19.51
N LYS A 91 3.25 -2.16 -18.48
CA LYS A 91 3.36 -3.61 -18.25
C LYS A 91 2.44 -4.44 -19.15
N SER A 92 1.19 -4.01 -19.33
CA SER A 92 0.11 -4.86 -19.88
C SER A 92 -0.50 -4.31 -21.18
N GLY A 93 -0.09 -3.11 -21.59
CA GLY A 93 -0.52 -2.48 -22.84
C GLY A 93 -0.20 -3.28 -24.09
N PRO A 94 1.00 -3.90 -24.22
CA PRO A 94 1.33 -4.73 -25.37
C PRO A 94 0.39 -5.92 -25.53
N GLU A 95 0.16 -6.69 -24.47
CA GLU A 95 -0.77 -7.84 -24.46
C GLU A 95 -2.21 -7.42 -24.75
N SER A 96 -2.64 -6.29 -24.17
CA SER A 96 -4.00 -5.76 -24.38
C SER A 96 -4.21 -5.31 -25.82
N TYR A 97 -3.18 -4.74 -26.46
CA TYR A 97 -3.23 -4.32 -27.86
C TYR A 97 -3.25 -5.51 -28.82
N GLU A 98 -2.46 -6.55 -28.54
CA GLU A 98 -2.43 -7.79 -29.31
C GLU A 98 -3.77 -8.54 -29.25
N ALA A 99 -4.37 -8.64 -28.06
CA ALA A 99 -5.70 -9.24 -27.90
C ALA A 99 -6.80 -8.43 -28.60
N ALA A 100 -6.67 -7.10 -28.67
CA ALA A 100 -7.64 -6.23 -29.33
C ALA A 100 -7.46 -6.19 -30.86
N SER A 101 -6.25 -6.42 -31.38
CA SER A 101 -5.96 -6.40 -32.82
C SER A 101 -6.25 -7.72 -33.53
N THR A 102 -6.53 -8.78 -32.77
CA THR A 102 -6.98 -10.09 -33.27
C THR A 102 -8.50 -10.25 -33.28
N LEU A 103 -9.26 -9.23 -32.84
CA LEU A 103 -10.71 -9.09 -32.98
C LEU A 103 -11.08 -8.39 -34.28
#